data_AF-A0A966VWF1-F1
#
_entry.id   AF-A0A966VWF1-F1
#
_cell.length_a   1.000
_cell.length_b   1.000
_cell.length_c   1.000
_cell.angle_alpha   90.00
_cell.angle_beta   90.00
_cell.angle_gamma   90.00
#
_symmetry.space_group_name_H-M   'P 1'
#
loop_
_entity.id
_entity.type
_entity.pdbx_description
1 polymer ?
#
loop_
_entity_poly.entity_id
_entity_poly.type
_entity_poly.pdbx_seq_one_letter_code
_entity_poly.pdbx_strand_id
1 'polypeptide(L)' 'MGTSCLYHGHIRHRRFGPRRNEFRYRIFLTYLDLAELPALFRNRWFWSARKPALAWFR' A
#
# COMPACT_ATOMS: atom_id res chain seq x y z
N MET A 1 4.73 18.77 -5.42
CA MET A 1 4.12 18.32 -4.16
C MET A 1 3.78 16.86 -4.34
N GLY A 2 4.34 16.00 -3.50
CA GLY A 2 4.11 14.56 -3.57
C GLY A 2 2.67 14.21 -3.23
N THR A 3 2.07 13.27 -3.97
CA THR A 3 0.67 12.85 -3.75
C THR A 3 0.57 11.60 -2.88
N SER A 4 1.54 11.35 -2.00
CA SER A 4 1.52 10.20 -1.10
C SER A 4 0.53 10.39 0.06
N CYS A 5 -0.31 9.38 0.34
CA CYS A 5 -1.40 9.45 1.31
C CYS A 5 -1.57 8.13 2.10
N LEU A 6 -1.99 8.25 3.36
CA LEU A 6 -2.34 7.12 4.22
C LEU A 6 -3.86 7.10 4.41
N TYR A 7 -4.50 6.03 3.94
CA TYR A 7 -5.93 5.82 4.08
C TYR A 7 -6.21 4.84 5.21
N HIS A 8 -7.13 5.23 6.10
CA HIS A 8 -7.67 4.34 7.11
C HIS A 8 -9.15 4.12 6.84
N GLY A 9 -9.63 2.90 7.11
CA GLY A 9 -11.02 2.60 6.85
C GLY A 9 -11.44 1.24 7.35
N HIS A 10 -12.67 0.88 6.97
CA HIS A 10 -13.20 -0.45 7.23
C HIS A 10 -13.64 -1.06 5.91
N ILE A 11 -13.22 -2.29 5.64
CA ILE A 11 -13.80 -3.08 4.56
C ILE A 11 -14.98 -3.85 5.12
N ARG A 12 -16.11 -3.79 4.40
CA ARG A 12 -17.27 -4.63 4.64
C ARG A 12 -17.36 -5.64 3.51
N HIS A 13 -17.18 -6.91 3.84
CA HIS A 13 -17.43 -8.01 2.93
C HIS A 13 -18.80 -8.63 3.25
N ARG A 14 -19.70 -8.69 2.26
CA ARG A 14 -21.04 -9.27 2.42
C ARG A 14 -21.27 -10.31 1.32
N ARG A 15 -21.47 -11.55 1.72
CA ARG A 15 -21.91 -12.66 0.87
C ARG A 15 -23.40 -12.87 1.08
N PHE A 16 -24.17 -12.88 -0.01
CA PHE A 16 -25.64 -12.99 0.04
C PHE A 16 -26.15 -14.44 -0.01
N GLY A 17 -25.37 -15.41 -0.51
CA GLY A 17 -25.75 -16.83 -0.53
C GLY A 17 -24.56 -17.77 -0.79
N PRO A 18 -24.69 -19.09 -0.50
CA PRO A 18 -25.86 -19.80 0.05
C PRO A 18 -26.07 -19.61 1.57
N ARG A 19 -25.09 -19.05 2.29
CA ARG A 19 -25.24 -18.58 3.67
C ARG A 19 -24.86 -17.10 3.73
N ARG A 20 -25.65 -16.31 4.47
CA ARG A 20 -25.35 -14.89 4.67
C ARG A 20 -24.14 -14.77 5.59
N ASN A 21 -23.03 -14.29 5.04
CA ASN A 21 -21.82 -13.99 5.79
C ASN A 21 -21.48 -12.51 5.61
N GLU A 22 -21.32 -11.79 6.71
CA GLU A 22 -20.96 -10.38 6.70
C GLU A 22 -19.82 -10.15 7.68
N PHE A 23 -18.72 -9.61 7.18
CA PHE A 23 -17.54 -9.32 7.97
C PHE A 23 -17.12 -7.88 7.77
N ARG A 24 -16.79 -7.19 8.87
CA ARG A 24 -16.24 -5.86 8.86
C ARG A 24 -14.91 -5.87 9.60
N TYR A 25 -13.86 -5.40 8.96
CA TYR A 25 -12.54 -5.31 9.58
C TYR A 25 -11.86 -3.99 9.24
N ARG A 26 -11.02 -3.53 10.16
CA ARG A 26 -10.21 -2.31 10.01
C ARG A 26 -9.07 -2.60 9.04
N ILE A 27 -8.83 -1.67 8.13
CA ILE A 27 -7.70 -1.73 7.22
C ILE A 27 -6.94 -0.42 7.23
N PHE A 28 -5.69 -0.52 6.81
CA PHE A 28 -4.82 0.61 6.54
C PHE A 28 -4.25 0.41 5.14
N LEU A 29 -4.42 1.42 4.28
CA LEU A 29 -3.97 1.38 2.89
C LEU A 29 -3.03 2.54 2.63
N THR A 30 -1.85 2.25 2.13
CA THR A 30 -0.85 3.25 1.79
C THR A 30 -0.87 3.50 0.30
N TYR A 31 -1.07 4.75 -0.10
CA TYR A 31 -0.83 5.21 -1.46
C TYR A 31 0.50 5.95 -1.48
N LEU A 32 1.44 5.43 -2.26
CA LEU A 32 2.79 5.96 -2.34
C LEU A 32 3.06 6.40 -3.78
N ASP A 33 3.41 7.67 -3.96
CA ASP A 33 3.86 8.16 -5.26
C ASP A 33 5.25 7.60 -5.57
N LEU A 34 5.34 6.81 -6.63
CA LEU A 34 6.57 6.15 -7.04
C LEU A 34 7.64 7.15 -7.54
N ALA A 35 7.23 8.35 -7.96
CA ALA A 35 8.16 9.40 -8.39
C ALA A 35 9.00 9.98 -7.23
N GLU A 36 8.51 9.84 -5.98
CA GLU A 36 9.22 10.29 -4.78
C GLU A 36 10.28 9.28 -4.29
N LEU A 37 10.16 8.01 -4.70
CA LEU A 37 11.04 6.91 -4.26
C LEU A 37 12.53 7.17 -4.46
N PRO A 38 13.01 7.72 -5.60
CA PRO A 38 14.43 7.98 -5.81
C PRO A 38 15.00 8.98 -4.81
N ALA A 39 14.19 9.94 -4.35
CA ALA A 39 14.60 10.92 -3.35
C ALA A 39 14.57 10.34 -1.93
N LEU A 40 13.54 9.53 -1.61
CA LEU A 40 13.38 8.85 -0.31
C LEU A 40 14.43 7.76 -0.05
N PHE A 41 14.89 7.08 -1.10
CA PHE A 41 15.83 5.97 -0.99
C PHE A 41 17.29 6.33 -1.24
N ARG A 42 17.58 7.60 -1.58
CA ARG A 42 18.92 8.09 -1.91
C ARG A 42 19.99 7.84 -0.83
N ASN A 43 19.60 7.60 0.42
CA ASN A 43 20.50 7.34 1.54
C ASN A 43 20.15 6.08 2.36
N ARG A 44 19.40 5.14 1.77
CA ARG A 44 19.01 3.89 2.45
C ARG A 44 19.64 2.69 1.74
N TRP A 45 20.58 2.03 2.41
CA TRP A 45 21.40 0.97 1.81
C TRP A 45 20.60 -0.27 1.33
N PHE A 46 19.49 -0.59 1.99
CA PHE A 46 18.62 -1.73 1.65
C PHE A 46 17.43 -1.40 0.73
N TRP A 47 17.33 -0.16 0.27
CA TRP A 47 16.18 0.33 -0.50
C TRP A 47 16.68 1.02 -1.77
N SER A 48 16.30 0.51 -2.95
CA SER A 48 16.67 1.11 -4.23
C SER A 48 15.51 1.05 -5.21
N ALA A 49 15.22 2.19 -5.84
CA ALA A 49 14.23 2.31 -6.92
C ALA A 49 14.84 2.14 -8.33
N ARG A 50 16.18 2.15 -8.44
CA ARG A 50 16.92 2.08 -9.74
C ARG A 50 17.74 0.79 -9.93
N LYS A 51 18.01 0.04 -8.87
CA LYS A 51 18.72 -1.25 -8.89
C LYS A 51 17.87 -2.28 -8.14
N PRO A 52 17.96 -3.59 -8.44
CA PRO A 52 17.19 -4.60 -7.73
C PRO A 52 17.46 -4.50 -6.22
N ALA A 53 16.41 -4.31 -5.45
CA ALA A 53 16.41 -4.21 -3.99
C ALA A 53 15.38 -5.18 -3.41
N LEU A 54 15.47 -5.44 -2.10
CA LEU A 54 14.57 -6.35 -1.38
C LEU A 54 13.08 -6.00 -1.55
N ALA A 55 12.77 -4.71 -1.79
CA ALA A 55 11.44 -4.25 -2.16
C ALA A 55 11.49 -3.60 -3.54
N TRP A 56 11.43 -4.42 -4.59
CA TRP A 56 11.37 -3.97 -5.99
C TRP A 56 9.93 -4.08 -6.49
N PHE A 57 9.36 -2.95 -6.90
CA PHE A 57 8.05 -2.86 -7.52
C PHE A 57 8.28 -2.49 -9.00
N ARG A 58 7.83 -3.35 -9.93
CA ARG A 58 7.85 -3.11 -11.38
C ARG A 58 6.44 -2.96 -11.90
#